data_AF-A0A537FC63-F1
#
_entry.id   AF-A0A537FC63-F1
#
_cell.length_a   1.000
_cell.length_b   1.000
_cell.length_c   1.000
_cell.angle_alpha   90.00
_cell.angle_beta   90.00
_cell.angle_gamma   90.00
#
_symmetry.space_group_name_H-M   'P 1'
#
loop_
_entity.id
_entity.type
_entity.pdbx_description
1 polymer ?
#
loop_
_entity_poly.entity_id
_entity_poly.type
_entity_poly.pdbx_seq_one_letter_code
_entity_poly.pdbx_strand_id
1 'polypeptide(L)'
;MEGVSNPLRLRVISDCEMGSGIVKSVNLQDDGDWRIDVSLSPQYGKLLDPGNVNRQNGWLVLELIPRDQATISVPLVGRQITFVGPLVYDSQNYWNAIYPVWSIQVD
;
A
#
# COMPACT_ATOMS: atom_id res chain seq x y z
N MET A 1 -11.38 6.54 0.41
CA MET A 1 -11.00 7.63 -0.52
C MET A 1 -10.90 8.99 0.16
N GLU A 2 -11.61 9.26 1.27
CA GLU A 2 -11.38 10.52 1.99
C GLU A 2 -9.93 10.67 2.46
N GLY A 3 -9.40 11.89 2.40
CA GLY A 3 -8.03 12.21 2.84
C GLY A 3 -6.93 11.85 1.83
N VAL A 4 -7.26 11.16 0.74
CA VAL A 4 -6.33 10.82 -0.35
C VAL A 4 -6.04 12.03 -1.23
N SER A 5 -4.77 12.24 -1.58
CA SER A 5 -4.34 13.25 -2.55
C SER A 5 -4.68 12.82 -3.99
N ASN A 6 -5.33 13.70 -4.75
CA ASN A 6 -5.76 13.47 -6.14
C ASN A 6 -6.49 12.11 -6.38
N PRO A 7 -7.63 11.86 -5.70
CA PRO A 7 -8.28 10.55 -5.71
C PRO A 7 -8.81 10.12 -7.08
N LEU A 8 -9.03 11.05 -8.01
CA LEU A 8 -9.52 10.77 -9.37
C LEU A 8 -8.54 9.94 -10.21
N ARG A 9 -7.26 9.89 -9.83
CA ARG A 9 -6.26 9.03 -10.50
C ARG A 9 -6.41 7.56 -10.12
N LEU A 10 -7.09 7.26 -9.03
CA LEU A 10 -7.21 5.90 -8.50
C LEU A 10 -8.45 5.23 -9.06
N ARG A 11 -8.26 4.06 -9.65
CA ARG A 11 -9.34 3.18 -10.08
C ARG A 11 -9.47 2.07 -9.06
N VAL A 12 -10.60 2.01 -8.37
CA VAL A 12 -10.86 0.94 -7.39
C VAL A 12 -11.02 -0.39 -8.12
N ILE A 13 -10.23 -1.38 -7.72
CA ILE A 13 -10.33 -2.77 -8.19
C ILE A 13 -11.19 -3.57 -7.20
N SER A 14 -10.96 -3.37 -5.90
CA SER A 14 -11.71 -4.02 -4.82
C SER A 14 -11.79 -3.07 -3.63
N ASP A 15 -12.97 -2.95 -3.03
CA ASP A 15 -13.21 -2.02 -1.93
C ASP A 15 -12.54 -2.45 -0.62
N CYS A 16 -12.22 -3.74 -0.47
CA CYS A 16 -11.59 -4.27 0.74
C CYS A 16 -10.77 -5.51 0.41
N GLU A 17 -9.45 -5.38 0.50
CA GLU A 17 -8.51 -6.48 0.37
C GLU A 17 -7.64 -6.57 1.62
N MET A 18 -7.21 -7.80 1.91
CA MET A 18 -6.22 -8.09 2.94
C MET A 18 -4.96 -8.65 2.29
N GLY A 19 -3.81 -8.28 2.83
CA GLY A 19 -2.53 -8.85 2.42
C GLY A 19 -1.58 -9.06 3.60
N SER A 20 -0.51 -9.79 3.32
CA SER A 20 0.60 -9.97 4.25
C SER A 20 1.92 -10.04 3.50
N GLY A 21 3.00 -9.62 4.14
CA GLY A 21 4.33 -9.66 3.56
C GLY A 21 5.39 -8.99 4.44
N ILE A 22 6.60 -8.88 3.90
CA ILE A 22 7.76 -8.27 4.57
C ILE A 22 7.93 -6.85 4.07
N VAL A 23 8.04 -5.89 4.99
CA VAL A 23 8.32 -4.49 4.67
C VAL A 23 9.72 -4.35 4.08
N LYS A 24 9.81 -3.74 2.90
CA LYS A 24 11.05 -3.55 2.14
C LYS A 24 11.57 -2.12 2.17
N SER A 25 10.67 -1.14 2.18
CA SER A 25 11.02 0.27 2.27
C SER A 25 9.90 1.04 2.98
N VAL A 26 10.26 2.18 3.58
CA VAL A 26 9.33 3.10 4.24
C VAL A 26 9.83 4.52 3.98
N ASN A 27 9.03 5.35 3.31
CA ASN A 27 9.40 6.71 2.93
C ASN A 27 8.25 7.68 3.18
N LEU A 28 8.55 8.85 3.71
CA LEU A 28 7.59 9.95 3.82
C LEU A 28 7.53 10.68 2.47
N GLN A 29 6.33 10.86 1.94
CA GLN A 29 6.07 11.53 0.67
C GLN A 29 5.77 13.02 0.88
N ASP A 30 5.88 13.81 -0.19
CA ASP A 30 5.69 15.28 -0.15
C ASP A 30 4.26 15.70 0.26
N ASP A 31 3.26 14.84 0.02
CA ASP A 31 1.87 15.04 0.44
C ASP A 31 1.61 14.58 1.89
N GLY A 32 2.64 14.09 2.58
CA GLY A 32 2.58 13.64 3.97
C GLY A 32 2.17 12.18 4.12
N ASP A 33 1.89 11.46 3.03
CA ASP A 33 1.62 10.03 3.08
C ASP A 33 2.91 9.26 3.43
N TRP A 34 2.78 8.23 4.25
CA TRP A 34 3.85 7.23 4.38
C TRP A 34 3.66 6.16 3.32
N ARG A 35 4.61 6.10 2.39
CA ARG A 35 4.71 5.03 1.42
C ARG A 35 5.46 3.86 2.02
N ILE A 36 4.87 2.68 1.97
CA ILE A 36 5.41 1.43 2.52
C ILE A 36 5.42 0.39 1.40
N ASP A 37 6.61 -0.06 0.98
CA ASP A 37 6.72 -1.12 -0.01
C ASP A 37 6.80 -2.49 0.68
N VAL A 38 6.01 -3.44 0.20
CA VAL A 38 5.87 -4.77 0.82
C VAL A 38 6.14 -5.87 -0.20
N SER A 39 7.07 -6.77 0.13
CA SER A 39 7.22 -8.04 -0.58
C SER A 39 6.18 -9.02 -0.05
N LEU A 40 5.15 -9.30 -0.86
CA LEU A 40 4.00 -10.10 -0.44
C LEU A 40 4.37 -11.55 -0.15
N SER A 41 3.72 -12.12 0.86
CA SER A 41 3.71 -13.57 1.05
C SER A 41 3.06 -14.25 -0.17
N PRO A 42 3.53 -15.44 -0.60
CA PRO A 42 3.16 -16.03 -1.89
C PRO A 42 1.65 -16.12 -2.17
N GLN A 43 0.84 -16.42 -1.15
CA GLN A 43 -0.61 -16.54 -1.25
C GLN A 43 -1.33 -15.22 -1.62
N TYR A 44 -0.68 -14.07 -1.41
CA TYR A 44 -1.22 -12.75 -1.76
C TYR A 44 -0.67 -12.20 -3.09
N GLY A 45 0.12 -12.97 -3.84
CA GLY A 45 0.75 -12.52 -5.09
C GLY A 45 -0.23 -11.97 -6.14
N LYS A 46 -1.51 -12.37 -6.09
CA LYS A 46 -2.59 -11.87 -6.95
C LYS A 46 -2.88 -10.37 -6.83
N LEU A 47 -2.39 -9.72 -5.77
CA LEU A 47 -2.57 -8.27 -5.57
C LEU A 47 -1.63 -7.44 -6.46
N LEU A 48 -0.54 -8.05 -6.94
CA LEU A 48 0.41 -7.40 -7.84
C LEU A 48 -0.12 -7.38 -9.27
N ASP A 49 0.14 -6.29 -9.97
CA ASP A 49 -0.03 -6.21 -11.42
C ASP A 49 1.35 -6.19 -12.13
N PRO A 50 1.39 -6.25 -13.47
CA PRO A 50 2.64 -6.08 -14.21
C PRO A 50 3.35 -4.76 -13.92
N GLY A 51 2.62 -3.71 -13.54
CA GLY A 51 3.18 -2.44 -13.07
C GLY A 51 4.05 -2.60 -11.83
N ASN A 52 3.55 -3.28 -10.79
CA ASN A 52 4.31 -3.59 -9.58
C ASN A 52 5.60 -4.35 -9.92
N VAL A 53 5.52 -5.36 -10.78
CA VAL A 53 6.69 -6.18 -11.16
C VAL A 53 7.73 -5.35 -11.90
N ASN A 54 7.32 -4.57 -12.89
CA ASN A 54 8.24 -3.87 -13.78
C ASN A 54 8.75 -2.53 -13.24
N ARG A 55 8.03 -1.92 -12.27
CA ARG A 55 8.31 -0.56 -11.79
C ARG A 55 8.52 -0.48 -10.27
N GLN A 56 8.07 -1.48 -9.51
CA GLN A 56 8.15 -1.51 -8.04
C GLN A 56 8.89 -2.74 -7.51
N ASN A 57 9.82 -3.30 -8.30
CA ASN A 57 10.63 -4.45 -7.90
C ASN A 57 9.80 -5.69 -7.44
N GLY A 58 8.55 -5.82 -7.93
CA GLY A 58 7.63 -6.86 -7.49
C GLY A 58 7.05 -6.66 -6.09
N TRP A 59 7.07 -5.43 -5.57
CA TRP A 59 6.48 -5.07 -4.29
C TRP A 59 5.12 -4.41 -4.46
N LEU A 60 4.24 -4.64 -3.49
CA LEU A 60 2.99 -3.90 -3.36
C LEU A 60 3.26 -2.60 -2.61
N VAL A 61 2.64 -1.51 -3.07
CA VAL A 61 2.70 -0.22 -2.41
C VAL A 61 1.52 -0.09 -1.46
N LEU A 62 1.77 0.29 -0.21
CA LEU A 62 0.76 0.76 0.72
C LEU A 62 0.97 2.26 0.95
N GLU A 63 -0.11 3.05 0.94
CA GLU A 63 -0.07 4.48 1.25
C GLU A 63 -0.86 4.75 2.53
N LEU A 64 -0.17 5.18 3.59
CA LEU A 64 -0.75 5.56 4.88
C LEU A 64 -0.90 7.09 4.95
N ILE A 65 -2.14 7.54 4.79
CA ILE A 65 -2.49 8.97 4.74
C ILE A 65 -2.38 9.66 6.11
N PRO A 66 -2.07 10.97 6.17
CA PRO A 66 -1.97 11.75 7.41
C PRO A 66 -3.12 11.56 8.38
N ARG A 67 -4.35 11.42 7.86
CA ARG A 67 -5.56 11.22 8.68
C ARG A 67 -5.45 9.99 9.59
N ASP A 68 -4.86 8.90 9.11
CA ASP A 68 -4.86 7.60 9.78
C ASP A 68 -3.57 7.37 10.58
N GLN A 69 -2.57 8.24 10.44
CA GLN A 69 -1.28 8.15 11.15
C GLN A 69 -1.39 8.33 12.66
N ALA A 70 -2.49 8.89 13.17
CA ALA A 70 -2.74 9.02 14.60
C ALA A 70 -3.05 7.68 15.28
N THR A 71 -3.50 6.68 14.52
CA THR A 71 -3.95 5.38 15.04
C THR A 71 -3.20 4.20 14.45
N ILE A 72 -2.61 4.36 13.25
CA ILE A 72 -1.83 3.33 12.58
C ILE A 72 -0.35 3.70 12.68
N SER A 73 0.44 2.82 13.33
CA SER A 73 1.89 3.00 13.41
C SER A 73 2.56 2.57 12.10
N VAL A 74 3.52 3.37 11.65
CA VAL A 74 4.37 3.03 10.50
C VAL A 74 5.28 1.84 10.88
N PRO A 75 5.26 0.73 10.13
CA PRO A 75 6.07 -0.44 10.45
C PRO A 75 7.56 -0.20 10.14
N LEU A 76 8.43 -0.98 10.76
CA LEU A 76 9.87 -0.95 10.46
C LEU A 76 10.22 -1.86 9.27
N VAL A 77 11.24 -1.47 8.50
CA VAL A 77 11.80 -2.32 7.44
C VAL A 77 12.23 -3.68 7.99
N GLY A 78 11.91 -4.75 7.26
CA GLY A 78 12.20 -6.13 7.64
C GLY A 78 11.13 -6.80 8.51
N ARG A 79 10.11 -6.06 8.96
CA ARG A 79 8.99 -6.65 9.71
C ARG A 79 8.00 -7.36 8.79
N GLN A 80 7.49 -8.50 9.28
CA GLN A 80 6.31 -9.13 8.73
C GLN A 80 5.09 -8.33 9.20
N ILE A 81 4.18 -8.05 8.27
CA ILE A 81 2.95 -7.33 8.56
C ILE A 81 1.74 -8.02 7.93
N THR A 82 0.57 -7.77 8.49
CA THR A 82 -0.72 -7.90 7.80
C THR A 82 -1.33 -6.52 7.63
N PHE A 83 -2.06 -6.32 6.54
CA PHE A 83 -2.66 -5.02 6.23
C PHE A 83 -4.02 -5.19 5.55
N VAL A 84 -4.84 -4.16 5.65
CA VAL A 84 -6.18 -4.09 5.04
C VAL A 84 -6.41 -2.71 4.44
N GLY A 85 -7.06 -2.67 3.28
CA GLY A 85 -7.53 -1.45 2.64
C GLY A 85 -8.10 -1.73 1.24
N PRO A 86 -8.50 -0.70 0.49
CA PRO A 86 -9.00 -0.86 -0.86
C PRO A 86 -7.81 -1.11 -1.80
N LEU A 87 -7.96 -2.09 -2.69
CA LEU A 87 -7.03 -2.31 -3.79
C LEU A 87 -7.38 -1.37 -4.93
N VAL A 88 -6.43 -0.54 -5.33
CA VAL A 88 -6.58 0.42 -6.41
C VAL A 88 -5.50 0.26 -7.45
N TYR A 89 -5.81 0.60 -8.70
CA TYR A 89 -4.84 0.89 -9.74
C TYR A 89 -4.59 2.40 -9.78
N ASP A 90 -3.35 2.82 -9.58
CA ASP A 90 -2.96 4.23 -9.74
C ASP A 90 -2.65 4.50 -11.22
N SER A 91 -3.54 5.24 -11.89
CA SER A 91 -3.41 5.54 -13.32
C SER A 91 -2.31 6.55 -13.67
N GLN A 92 -1.77 7.27 -12.68
CA GLN A 92 -0.63 8.18 -12.87
C GLN A 92 0.70 7.43 -12.72
N ASN A 93 0.74 6.48 -11.79
CA ASN A 93 1.94 5.74 -11.45
C ASN A 93 2.07 4.40 -12.21
N TYR A 94 0.95 3.83 -12.64
CA TYR A 94 0.83 2.60 -13.41
C TYR A 94 1.19 1.32 -12.62
N TRP A 95 0.69 1.18 -11.39
CA TRP A 95 0.77 -0.05 -10.58
C TRP A 95 -0.40 -0.17 -9.60
N ASN A 96 -0.60 -1.36 -9.03
CA ASN A 96 -1.55 -1.55 -7.94
C ASN A 96 -0.99 -1.09 -6.58
N ALA A 97 -1.88 -0.58 -5.73
CA ALA A 97 -1.59 -0.20 -4.36
C ALA A 97 -2.77 -0.49 -3.42
N ILE A 98 -2.49 -0.56 -2.13
CA ILE A 98 -3.52 -0.36 -1.09
C ILE A 98 -3.50 1.11 -0.69
N TYR A 99 -4.54 1.86 -1.06
CA TYR A 99 -4.56 3.31 -0.87
C TYR A 99 -5.98 3.85 -0.59
N PRO A 100 -6.28 4.33 0.63
CA PRO A 100 -5.40 4.33 1.82
C PRO A 100 -5.40 2.99 2.53
N VAL A 101 -4.28 2.63 3.16
CA VAL A 101 -4.25 1.50 4.10
C VAL A 101 -5.01 1.87 5.37
N TRP A 102 -5.95 1.03 5.79
CA TRP A 102 -6.83 1.26 6.94
C TRP A 102 -6.36 0.57 8.21
N SER A 103 -5.51 -0.44 8.09
CA SER A 103 -4.88 -1.09 9.24
C SER A 103 -3.57 -1.75 8.86
N ILE A 104 -2.60 -1.71 9.77
CA ILE A 104 -1.36 -2.48 9.72
C ILE A 104 -1.17 -3.15 11.08
N GLN A 105 -0.92 -4.45 11.07
CA GLN A 105 -0.52 -5.20 12.26
C GLN A 105 0.86 -5.78 12.03
N VAL A 106 1.75 -5.64 13.02
CA VAL A 106 3.12 -6.14 12.99
C VAL A 106 3.17 -7.43 13.80
N ASP A 107 3.77 -8.48 13.21
CA ASP A 107 4.04 -9.74 13.89
C ASP A 107 5.32 -9.68 14.77
#